data_AF-A0A9X9A4C2-F1
#
_entry.id   AF-A0A9X9A4C2-F1
#
_cell.length_a   1.000
_cell.length_b   1.000
_cell.length_c   1.000
_cell.angle_alpha   90.00
_cell.angle_beta   90.00
_cell.angle_gamma   90.00
#
_symmetry.space_group_name_H-M   'P 1'
#
loop_
_entity.id
_entity.type
_entity.pdbx_description
1 polymer ?
#
loop_
_entity_poly.entity_id
_entity_poly.type
_entity_poly.pdbx_seq_one_letter_code
_entity_poly.pdbx_strand_id
1 'polypeptide(L)'
;MIVNSVIGFIPIGIIVARTLKWDAIVGVAIIYLGTYAGFNATILSPSPLGISQKIAELPMFSGIGLRTAIYISFLLATILYINWYVKRLKKSNKGSILGDNWFPSNALSSEKEAEKKEVPWTIRHKLILLVAVLSLIAFLIG
;
A
#
# COMPACT_ATOMS: atom_id res chain seq x y z
N MET A 1 10.68 -0.48 -0.21
CA MET A 1 10.18 0.82 0.28
C MET A 1 8.64 0.91 0.27
N ILE A 2 7.94 0.52 -0.80
CA ILE A 2 6.46 0.65 -0.87
C ILE A 2 5.72 -0.28 0.12
N VAL A 3 6.19 -1.51 0.31
CA VAL A 3 5.52 -2.51 1.15
C VAL A 3 5.34 -2.07 2.60
N ASN A 4 6.35 -1.37 3.14
CA ASN A 4 6.34 -0.89 4.52
C ASN A 4 5.23 0.14 4.77
N SER A 5 5.04 1.07 3.83
CA SER A 5 3.97 2.07 3.91
C SER A 5 2.60 1.43 3.75
N VAL A 6 2.46 0.45 2.85
CA VAL A 6 1.17 -0.24 2.59
C VAL A 6 0.68 -1.03 3.79
N ILE A 7 1.59 -1.69 4.52
CA ILE A 7 1.24 -2.49 5.69
C ILE A 7 0.55 -1.64 6.77
N GLY A 8 0.94 -0.38 6.94
CA GLY A 8 0.27 0.56 7.85
C GLY A 8 -1.17 0.92 7.47
N PHE A 9 -1.57 0.77 6.20
CA PHE A 9 -2.94 1.06 5.75
C PHE A 9 -3.86 -0.18 5.75
N ILE A 10 -3.31 -1.38 5.96
CA ILE A 10 -4.07 -2.63 5.98
C ILE A 10 -5.21 -2.62 7.02
N PRO A 11 -5.00 -2.15 8.28
CA PRO A 11 -6.05 -2.15 9.30
C PRO A 11 -7.27 -1.33 8.91
N ILE A 12 -7.07 -0.19 8.24
CA ILE A 12 -8.15 0.65 7.70
C ILE A 12 -8.98 -0.15 6.68
N GLY A 13 -8.32 -0.89 5.78
CA GLY A 13 -8.98 -1.79 4.84
C GLY A 13 -9.81 -2.87 5.52
N ILE A 14 -9.29 -3.45 6.62
CA ILE A 14 -9.99 -4.47 7.41
C ILE A 14 -11.23 -3.88 8.12
N ILE A 15 -11.13 -2.66 8.65
CA ILE A 15 -12.27 -1.96 9.27
C ILE A 15 -13.38 -1.72 8.24
N VAL A 16 -13.02 -1.26 7.03
CA VAL A 16 -13.99 -1.06 5.94
C VAL A 16 -14.65 -2.38 5.54
N ALA A 17 -13.87 -3.46 5.40
CA ALA A 17 -14.41 -4.79 5.11
C ALA A 17 -15.39 -5.26 6.19
N ARG A 18 -15.09 -5.02 7.47
CA ARG A 18 -15.98 -5.32 8.60
C ARG A 18 -17.31 -4.57 8.50
N THR A 19 -17.28 -3.28 8.21
CA THR A 19 -18.50 -2.47 8.05
C THR A 19 -19.37 -2.96 6.88
N LEU A 20 -18.74 -3.44 5.81
CA LEU A 20 -19.42 -3.98 4.63
C LEU A 20 -19.85 -5.46 4.78
N LYS A 21 -19.64 -6.06 5.96
CA LYS A 21 -19.89 -7.49 6.23
C LYS A 21 -19.13 -8.41 5.27
N TRP A 22 -17.91 -8.02 4.91
CA TRP A 22 -16.97 -8.82 4.13
C TRP A 22 -15.85 -9.35 5.03
N ASP A 23 -15.14 -10.35 4.53
CA ASP A 23 -14.03 -10.99 5.22
C ASP A 23 -12.79 -10.07 5.27
N ALA A 24 -11.94 -10.20 6.30
CA ALA A 24 -10.72 -9.41 6.45
C ALA A 24 -9.78 -9.52 5.24
N ILE A 25 -9.78 -10.66 4.55
CA ILE A 25 -9.01 -10.86 3.30
C ILE A 25 -9.41 -9.86 2.22
N VAL A 26 -10.69 -9.48 2.14
CA VAL A 26 -11.15 -8.46 1.18
C VAL A 26 -10.53 -7.10 1.52
N GLY A 27 -10.50 -6.75 2.80
CA GLY A 27 -9.88 -5.52 3.28
C GLY A 27 -8.38 -5.45 2.98
N VAL A 28 -7.66 -6.55 3.26
CA VAL A 28 -6.24 -6.68 2.93
C VAL A 28 -6.03 -6.61 1.41
N ALA A 29 -6.85 -7.31 0.63
CA ALA A 29 -6.74 -7.36 -0.83
C ALA A 29 -6.96 -5.99 -1.47
N ILE A 30 -7.95 -5.21 -1.01
CA ILE A 30 -8.20 -3.84 -1.51
C ILE A 30 -6.95 -2.97 -1.35
N ILE A 31 -6.34 -2.98 -0.17
CA ILE A 31 -5.17 -2.13 0.14
C ILE A 31 -3.91 -2.65 -0.56
N TYR A 32 -3.65 -3.96 -0.46
CA TYR A 32 -2.44 -4.56 -0.99
C TYR A 32 -2.48 -4.67 -2.52
N LEU A 33 -3.46 -5.37 -3.10
CA LEU A 33 -3.55 -5.50 -4.55
C LEU A 33 -3.80 -4.14 -5.22
N GLY A 34 -4.60 -3.26 -4.61
CA GLY A 34 -4.82 -1.91 -5.13
C GLY A 34 -3.52 -1.12 -5.25
N THR A 35 -2.69 -1.13 -4.19
CA THR A 35 -1.40 -0.43 -4.22
C THR A 35 -0.43 -1.06 -5.21
N TYR A 36 -0.35 -2.39 -5.29
CA TYR A 36 0.55 -3.08 -6.22
C TYR A 36 0.10 -2.94 -7.68
N ALA A 37 -1.19 -2.95 -7.96
CA ALA A 37 -1.72 -2.68 -9.30
C ALA A 37 -1.41 -1.24 -9.73
N GLY A 38 -1.61 -0.27 -8.83
CA GLY A 38 -1.26 1.14 -9.07
C GLY A 38 0.23 1.37 -9.27
N PHE A 39 1.08 0.71 -8.47
CA PHE A 39 2.53 0.85 -8.56
C PHE A 39 3.09 0.28 -9.87
N ASN A 40 2.68 -0.92 -10.28
CA ASN A 40 3.16 -1.56 -11.50
C ASN A 40 2.79 -0.78 -12.77
N ALA A 41 1.67 -0.07 -12.74
CA ALA A 41 1.19 0.68 -13.89
C ALA A 41 1.38 2.20 -13.74
N THR A 42 2.37 2.64 -12.95
CA THR A 42 2.65 4.07 -12.78
C THR A 42 3.04 4.70 -14.14
N ILE A 43 2.17 5.54 -14.69
CA ILE A 43 2.32 6.17 -16.01
C ILE A 43 3.29 7.37 -15.96
N LEU A 44 3.43 7.99 -14.78
CA LEU A 44 4.12 9.26 -14.57
C LEU A 44 5.30 9.20 -13.59
N SER A 45 5.83 8.03 -13.23
CA SER A 45 6.98 7.97 -12.32
C SER A 45 8.26 8.37 -13.08
N PRO A 46 8.90 9.52 -12.76
CA PRO A 46 10.07 9.98 -13.50
C PRO A 46 11.30 9.10 -13.26
N SER A 47 11.39 8.40 -12.12
CA SER A 47 12.57 7.60 -11.79
C SER A 47 12.70 6.32 -12.64
N PRO A 48 11.69 5.43 -12.74
CA PRO A 48 11.83 4.25 -13.59
C PRO A 48 11.72 4.61 -15.07
N LEU A 49 10.76 5.46 -15.42
CA LEU A 49 10.45 5.74 -16.84
C LEU A 49 11.44 6.71 -17.47
N GLY A 50 11.87 7.74 -16.74
CA GLY A 50 12.82 8.72 -17.25
C GLY A 50 14.20 8.13 -17.52
N ILE A 51 14.67 7.21 -16.66
CA ILE A 51 15.93 6.50 -16.87
C ILE A 51 15.81 5.55 -18.08
N SER A 52 14.74 4.75 -18.15
CA SER A 52 14.53 3.82 -19.27
C SER A 52 14.32 4.53 -20.62
N GLN A 53 13.60 5.66 -20.66
CA GLN A 53 13.41 6.45 -21.88
C GLN A 53 14.69 7.14 -22.32
N LYS A 54 15.52 7.60 -21.37
CA LYS A 54 16.84 8.16 -21.65
C LYS A 54 17.80 7.12 -22.23
N ILE A 55 17.73 5.86 -21.78
CA ILE A 55 18.50 4.75 -22.36
C ILE A 55 17.97 4.36 -23.75
N ALA A 56 16.67 4.47 -23.97
CA ALA A 56 16.03 4.13 -25.25
C ALA A 56 16.01 5.27 -26.28
N GLU A 57 16.59 6.44 -25.98
CA GLU A 57 16.55 7.66 -26.81
C GLU A 57 15.14 8.10 -27.26
N LEU A 58 14.10 7.68 -26.53
CA LEU A 58 12.72 8.00 -26.88
C LEU A 58 12.29 9.33 -26.24
N PRO A 59 11.45 10.13 -26.92
CA PRO A 59 10.92 11.35 -26.33
C PRO A 59 10.15 11.03 -25.05
N MET A 60 10.30 11.91 -24.06
CA MET A 60 9.59 11.84 -22.79
C MET A 60 8.08 11.70 -23.07
N PHE A 61 7.40 10.76 -22.42
CA PHE A 61 5.99 10.40 -22.65
C PHE A 61 5.66 9.59 -23.92
N SER A 62 6.63 9.11 -24.69
CA SER A 62 6.36 8.15 -25.77
C SER A 62 5.64 6.90 -25.25
N GLY A 63 4.51 6.54 -25.89
CA GLY A 63 3.70 5.36 -25.52
C GLY A 63 2.74 5.56 -24.35
N ILE A 64 2.41 6.80 -23.96
CA ILE A 64 1.51 7.09 -22.83
C ILE A 64 0.12 6.43 -23.00
N GLY A 65 -0.41 6.37 -24.23
CA GLY A 65 -1.70 5.71 -24.50
C GLY A 65 -1.69 4.21 -24.19
N LEU A 66 -0.63 3.50 -24.59
CA LEU A 66 -0.46 2.08 -24.29
C LEU A 66 -0.26 1.85 -22.78
N ARG A 67 0.49 2.73 -22.11
CA ARG A 67 0.67 2.69 -20.64
C ARG A 67 -0.64 2.91 -19.91
N THR A 68 -1.47 3.85 -20.37
CA THR A 68 -2.81 4.09 -19.83
C THR A 68 -3.73 2.88 -20.04
N ALA A 69 -3.69 2.26 -21.22
CA ALA A 69 -4.46 1.04 -21.49
C ALA A 69 -4.04 -0.12 -20.57
N ILE A 70 -2.75 -0.31 -20.35
CA ILE A 70 -2.21 -1.31 -19.42
C ILE A 70 -2.63 -1.00 -17.98
N TYR A 71 -2.54 0.27 -17.55
CA TYR A 71 -3.01 0.71 -16.23
C TYR A 71 -4.48 0.39 -16.01
N ILE A 72 -5.34 0.77 -16.96
CA ILE A 72 -6.77 0.48 -16.89
C ILE A 72 -7.02 -1.03 -16.86
N SER A 73 -6.26 -1.81 -17.63
CA SER A 73 -6.39 -3.27 -17.66
C SER A 73 -6.05 -3.91 -16.31
N PHE A 74 -4.94 -3.50 -15.68
CA PHE A 74 -4.58 -3.98 -14.33
C PHE A 74 -5.60 -3.55 -13.29
N LEU A 75 -6.05 -2.30 -13.34
CA LEU A 75 -7.07 -1.76 -12.44
C LEU A 75 -8.38 -2.56 -12.56
N LEU A 76 -8.86 -2.79 -13.79
CA LEU A 76 -10.05 -3.59 -14.05
C LEU A 76 -9.88 -5.04 -13.58
N ALA A 77 -8.74 -5.67 -13.84
CA ALA A 77 -8.46 -7.03 -13.39
C ALA A 77 -8.52 -7.13 -11.86
N THR A 78 -7.94 -6.17 -11.13
CA THR A 78 -8.01 -6.12 -9.67
C THR A 78 -9.44 -5.95 -9.17
N ILE A 79 -10.21 -5.04 -9.77
CA ILE A 79 -11.63 -4.83 -9.41
C ILE A 79 -12.46 -6.09 -9.67
N LEU A 80 -12.27 -6.74 -10.82
CA LEU A 80 -12.99 -7.97 -11.18
C LEU A 80 -12.65 -9.10 -10.21
N TYR A 81 -11.38 -9.25 -9.85
CA TYR A 81 -10.93 -10.25 -8.87
C TYR A 81 -11.57 -10.05 -7.50
N ILE A 82 -11.56 -8.81 -6.97
CA ILE A 82 -12.17 -8.49 -5.68
C ILE A 82 -13.68 -8.75 -5.72
N ASN A 83 -14.37 -8.31 -6.78
CA ASN A 83 -15.81 -8.54 -6.94
C ASN A 83 -16.15 -10.03 -7.04
N TRP A 84 -15.36 -10.81 -7.78
CA TRP A 84 -15.53 -12.26 -7.86
C TRP A 84 -15.38 -12.91 -6.49
N TYR A 85 -14.36 -12.51 -5.72
CA TYR A 85 -14.13 -13.02 -4.36
C TYR A 85 -15.28 -12.67 -3.40
N VAL A 86 -15.74 -11.41 -3.41
CA VAL A 86 -16.89 -10.97 -2.59
C VAL A 86 -18.17 -11.73 -2.96
N LYS A 87 -18.42 -11.96 -4.26
CA LYS A 87 -19.57 -12.76 -4.70
C LYS A 87 -19.48 -14.21 -4.22
N ARG A 88 -18.28 -14.81 -4.26
CA ARG A 88 -18.02 -16.15 -3.72
C ARG A 88 -18.30 -16.21 -2.21
N LEU A 89 -17.87 -15.19 -1.47
CA LEU A 89 -18.13 -15.06 -0.03
C LEU A 89 -19.63 -14.95 0.28
N LYS A 90 -20.38 -14.15 -0.49
CA LYS A 90 -21.83 -14.02 -0.32
C LYS A 90 -22.61 -15.31 -0.65
N LYS A 91 -22.15 -16.09 -1.63
CA LYS A 91 -22.85 -17.30 -2.10
C LYS A 91 -22.62 -18.51 -1.18
N SER A 92 -21.50 -18.57 -0.48
CA SER A 92 -21.21 -19.62 0.49
C SER A 92 -20.53 -19.00 1.70
N ASN A 93 -21.18 -19.09 2.87
CA ASN A 93 -20.60 -18.66 4.15
C ASN A 93 -19.29 -19.41 4.48
N LYS A 94 -19.00 -20.52 3.77
CA LYS A 94 -17.76 -21.32 3.82
C LYS A 94 -16.75 -20.94 2.73
N GLY A 95 -16.99 -19.88 1.96
CA GLY A 95 -16.14 -19.43 0.86
C GLY A 95 -14.96 -18.56 1.32
N SER A 96 -14.96 -18.11 2.58
CA SER A 96 -13.84 -17.42 3.20
C SER A 96 -12.67 -18.39 3.39
N ILE A 97 -11.46 -17.94 3.03
CA ILE A 97 -10.23 -18.70 3.31
C ILE A 97 -9.94 -18.73 4.82
N LEU A 98 -10.49 -17.78 5.58
CA LEU A 98 -10.41 -17.69 7.03
C LEU A 98 -11.42 -18.60 7.77
N GLY A 99 -12.28 -19.33 7.05
CA GLY A 99 -13.28 -20.22 7.64
C GLY A 99 -14.34 -19.44 8.42
N ASP A 100 -14.60 -19.82 9.68
CA ASP A 100 -15.57 -19.14 10.56
C ASP A 100 -15.00 -17.86 11.21
N ASN A 101 -13.67 -17.69 11.20
CA ASN A 101 -12.99 -16.57 11.86
C ASN A 101 -12.63 -15.45 10.89
N TRP A 102 -13.65 -14.74 10.37
CA TRP A 102 -13.47 -13.67 9.37
C TRP A 102 -12.59 -12.50 9.83
N PHE A 103 -12.36 -12.39 11.13
CA PHE A 103 -11.47 -11.38 11.71
C PHE A 103 -10.59 -12.02 12.79
N PRO A 104 -9.42 -12.55 12.44
CA PRO A 104 -8.47 -13.02 13.44
C PRO A 104 -8.10 -11.84 14.35
N SER A 105 -8.23 -12.02 15.66
CA SER A 105 -7.99 -11.02 16.72
C SER A 105 -6.65 -10.29 16.56
N ASN A 106 -5.67 -11.00 15.97
CA ASN A 106 -4.28 -10.61 15.75
C ASN A 106 -4.13 -9.54 14.65
N ALA A 107 -5.07 -9.48 13.69
CA ALA A 107 -4.98 -8.58 12.53
C ALA A 107 -5.26 -7.10 12.86
N LEU A 108 -5.96 -6.83 13.96
CA LEU A 108 -6.22 -5.47 14.48
C LEU A 108 -5.42 -5.13 15.74
N SER A 109 -4.85 -6.12 16.42
CA SER A 109 -4.06 -5.90 17.65
C SER A 109 -2.64 -5.46 17.36
N SER A 110 -2.07 -5.80 16.19
CA SER A 110 -0.74 -5.35 15.78
C SER A 110 -0.59 -3.83 15.76
N GLU A 111 -1.68 -3.08 15.53
CA GLU A 111 -1.67 -1.61 15.55
C GLU A 111 -2.03 -1.06 16.92
N LYS A 112 -2.99 -1.66 17.65
CA LYS A 112 -3.27 -1.28 19.04
C LYS A 112 -2.05 -1.46 19.96
N GLU A 113 -1.16 -2.41 19.66
CA GLU A 113 0.13 -2.57 20.35
C GLU A 113 1.23 -1.63 19.82
N ALA A 114 1.19 -1.24 18.54
CA ALA A 114 2.14 -0.29 17.96
C ALA A 114 1.83 1.17 18.34
N GLU A 115 0.54 1.53 18.44
CA GLU A 115 0.04 2.84 18.83
C GLU A 115 0.09 3.03 20.36
N LYS A 116 -0.06 1.95 21.16
CA LYS A 116 0.12 2.01 22.63
C LYS A 116 1.56 1.99 23.11
N LYS A 117 2.56 1.79 22.23
CA LYS A 117 3.94 2.07 22.60
C LYS A 117 4.18 3.57 22.47
N GLU A 118 3.61 4.33 23.41
CA GLU A 118 4.09 5.69 23.69
C GLU A 118 5.55 5.56 24.12
N VAL A 119 6.47 5.68 23.15
CA VAL A 119 7.90 5.72 23.43
C VAL A 119 8.12 7.02 24.21
N PRO A 120 8.56 6.96 25.48
CA PRO A 120 8.77 8.16 26.25
C PRO A 120 9.79 9.04 25.53
N TRP A 121 9.52 10.34 25.50
CA TRP A 121 10.33 11.35 24.79
C TRP A 121 11.68 11.55 25.52
N THR A 122 12.57 10.57 25.39
CA THR A 122 13.87 10.54 26.07
C THR A 122 14.80 11.59 25.47
N ILE A 123 15.65 12.22 26.30
CA ILE A 123 16.70 13.18 25.93
C ILE A 123 17.59 12.70 24.76
N ARG A 124 17.79 11.39 24.61
CA ARG A 124 18.50 10.79 23.47
C ARG A 124 17.85 11.11 22.12
N HIS A 125 16.52 11.07 22.02
CA HIS A 125 15.80 11.43 20.79
C HIS A 125 16.00 12.91 20.43
N LYS A 126 16.02 13.80 21.43
CA LYS A 126 16.26 15.24 21.23
C LYS A 126 17.69 15.53 20.77
N LEU A 127 18.69 14.80 21.30
CA LEU A 127 20.08 14.90 20.84
C LEU A 127 20.27 14.36 19.43
N ILE A 128 19.66 13.22 19.08
CA ILE A 128 19.71 12.66 17.73
C ILE A 128 19.08 13.63 16.72
N LEU A 129 17.92 14.22 17.06
CA LEU A 129 17.27 15.24 16.23
C LEU A 129 18.17 16.48 16.03
N LEU A 130 18.83 16.95 17.09
CA LEU A 130 19.69 18.12 17.03
C LEU A 130 20.94 17.87 16.17
N VAL A 131 21.59 16.71 16.32
CA VAL A 131 22.73 16.31 15.48
C VAL A 131 22.33 16.15 14.02
N ALA A 132 21.16 15.55 13.75
CA ALA A 132 20.65 15.43 12.39
C ALA A 132 20.44 16.79 11.73
N VAL A 133 19.81 17.75 12.43
CA VAL A 133 19.61 19.12 11.94
C VAL A 133 20.94 19.84 11.70
N LEU A 134 21.89 19.75 12.62
CA LEU A 134 23.22 20.34 12.46
C LEU A 134 23.97 19.76 11.26
N SER A 135 23.89 18.44 11.05
CA SER A 135 24.52 17.78 9.90
C SER A 135 23.92 18.23 8.56
N LEU A 136 22.60 18.46 8.54
CA LEU A 136 21.89 18.94 7.35
C LEU A 136 22.24 20.40 7.02
N ILE A 137 22.39 21.23 8.05
CA ILE A 137 22.86 22.62 7.90
C ILE A 137 24.32 22.65 7.42
N ALA A 138 25.19 21.82 8.00
CA ALA A 138 26.58 21.71 7.57
C ALA A 138 26.70 21.27 6.10
N PHE A 139 25.87 20.32 5.66
CA PHE A 139 25.80 19.89 4.25
C PHE A 139 25.24 20.97 3.30
N LEU A 140 24.40 21.88 3.79
CA LEU A 140 23.85 22.97 2.98
C LEU A 140 24.82 24.15 2.82
N ILE A 141 25.75 24.32 3.75
CA ILE A 141 26.72 25.41 3.78
C ILE A 141 28.07 24.98 3.16
N GLY A 142 28.42 23.70 3.24
CA GLY A 142 29.59 23.10 2.57
C GLY A 142 29.31 22.72 1.14
#